data_AF-A0A8B6DR13-F1
#
_entry.id   AF-A0A8B6DR13-F1
#
_cell.length_a   1.000
_cell.length_b   1.000
_cell.length_c   1.000
_cell.angle_alpha   90.00
_cell.angle_beta   90.00
_cell.angle_gamma   90.00
#
_symmetry.space_group_name_H-M   'P 1'
#
loop_
_entity.id
_entity.type
_entity.pdbx_description
1 polymer ?
#
loop_
_entity_poly.entity_id
_entity_poly.type
_entity_poly.pdbx_seq_one_letter_code
_entity_poly.pdbx_strand_id
1 'polypeptide(L)'
;MLDRKLQVLEAVRLHAVSLGSWSCWENDGHCSTSCGNGTQVRRRRCDNPNDGDECSGENIASVHCNIKECPVYKWGHLKDLNLTKDDLKEIMKEELDELKSNLTIDSKNVSATISKRISARDDRPSAASVGY
;
A
#
# COMPACT_ATOMS: atom_id res chain seq x y z
N MET A 1 53.73 -26.57 1.12
CA MET A 1 53.43 -25.18 1.50
C MET A 1 52.29 -24.71 0.62
N LEU A 2 51.04 -24.73 1.12
CA LEU A 2 49.91 -24.19 0.37
C LEU A 2 50.13 -22.67 0.27
N ASP A 3 50.20 -22.14 -0.95
CA ASP A 3 50.38 -20.71 -1.20
C ASP A 3 49.31 -19.93 -0.41
N ARG A 4 49.73 -18.93 0.37
CA ARG A 4 48.81 -18.04 1.10
C ARG A 4 47.77 -17.44 0.16
N LYS A 5 48.11 -17.24 -1.12
CA LYS A 5 47.18 -16.81 -2.17
C LYS A 5 46.09 -17.85 -2.43
N LEU A 6 46.43 -19.15 -2.38
CA LEU A 6 45.49 -20.26 -2.49
C LEU A 6 44.60 -20.36 -1.25
N GLN A 7 45.17 -20.17 -0.04
CA GLN A 7 44.38 -20.13 1.21
C GLN A 7 43.39 -18.96 1.24
N VAL A 8 43.78 -17.78 0.73
CA VAL A 8 42.87 -16.62 0.61
C VAL A 8 41.80 -16.87 -0.46
N LEU A 9 42.16 -17.48 -1.60
CA LEU A 9 41.19 -17.84 -2.65
C LEU A 9 40.19 -18.92 -2.20
N GLU A 10 40.64 -19.88 -1.38
CA GLU A 10 39.78 -20.90 -0.76
C GLU A 10 38.89 -20.30 0.34
N ALA A 11 39.40 -19.35 1.14
CA ALA A 11 38.60 -18.59 2.11
C ALA A 11 37.55 -17.69 1.43
N VAL A 12 37.86 -17.10 0.27
CA VAL A 12 36.90 -16.35 -0.54
C VAL A 12 35.88 -17.29 -1.18
N ARG A 13 36.28 -18.49 -1.62
CA ARG A 13 35.37 -19.54 -2.12
C ARG A 13 34.41 -20.07 -1.05
N LEU A 14 34.81 -20.04 0.23
CA LEU A 14 34.00 -20.50 1.37
C LEU A 14 32.93 -19.51 1.81
N HIS A 15 32.95 -18.26 1.33
CA HIS A 15 31.81 -17.35 1.46
C HIS A 15 30.75 -17.68 0.40
N ALA A 16 30.27 -18.92 0.42
CA ALA A 16 28.97 -19.24 -0.15
C ALA A 16 27.94 -18.57 0.75
N VAL A 17 27.68 -17.28 0.49
CA VAL A 17 26.55 -16.56 1.10
C VAL A 17 25.32 -17.39 0.76
N SER A 18 24.76 -18.07 1.77
CA SER A 18 23.54 -18.83 1.63
C SER A 18 22.39 -17.83 1.59
N LEU A 19 22.23 -17.12 0.48
CA LEU A 19 21.15 -16.16 0.32
C LEU A 19 19.82 -16.85 0.67
N GLY A 20 19.08 -16.26 1.62
CA GLY A 20 17.76 -16.74 1.98
C GLY A 20 16.89 -16.90 0.73
N SER A 21 16.01 -17.90 0.74
CA SER A 21 15.10 -18.18 -0.37
C SER A 21 13.74 -17.56 -0.10
N TRP A 22 13.17 -16.89 -1.09
CA TRP A 22 11.81 -16.37 -0.96
C TRP A 22 10.77 -17.49 -1.06
N SER A 23 9.78 -17.47 -0.18
CA SER A 23 8.55 -18.23 -0.33
C SER A 23 7.78 -17.77 -1.58
N CYS A 24 6.75 -18.54 -1.95
CA CYS A 24 5.77 -18.06 -2.92
C CYS A 24 5.08 -16.77 -2.42
N TRP A 25 4.64 -15.94 -3.35
CA TRP A 25 3.79 -14.79 -3.04
C TRP A 25 2.41 -15.26 -2.60
N GLU A 26 1.95 -14.74 -1.48
CA GLU A 26 0.64 -14.97 -0.92
C GLU A 26 -0.16 -13.66 -0.95
N ASN A 27 -1.45 -13.74 -1.29
CA ASN A 27 -2.32 -12.57 -1.24
C ASN A 27 -2.56 -12.18 0.21
N ASP A 28 -2.41 -10.89 0.49
CA ASP A 28 -2.66 -10.34 1.80
C ASP A 28 -3.95 -9.52 1.78
N GLY A 29 -5.04 -10.19 2.12
CA GLY A 29 -6.38 -9.60 2.12
C GLY A 29 -7.06 -9.65 0.75
N HIS A 30 -8.07 -8.81 0.60
CA HIS A 30 -8.95 -8.77 -0.57
C HIS A 30 -8.55 -7.64 -1.53
N CYS A 31 -9.00 -7.75 -2.78
CA CYS A 31 -8.89 -6.67 -3.75
C CYS A 31 -9.65 -5.43 -3.27
N SER A 32 -9.09 -4.24 -3.50
CA SER A 32 -9.69 -2.96 -3.12
C SER A 32 -11.03 -2.69 -3.79
N THR A 33 -11.27 -3.29 -4.95
CA THR A 33 -12.55 -3.23 -5.66
C THR A 33 -13.00 -4.62 -6.07
N SER A 34 -14.30 -4.82 -6.27
CA SER A 34 -14.86 -6.06 -6.83
C SER A 34 -14.83 -6.09 -8.36
N CYS A 35 -14.60 -4.94 -9.01
CA CYS A 35 -14.52 -4.77 -10.47
C CYS A 35 -13.74 -3.48 -10.81
N GLY A 36 -13.38 -3.28 -12.08
CA GLY A 36 -12.87 -2.01 -12.56
C GLY A 36 -11.42 -1.70 -12.16
N ASN A 37 -10.55 -2.72 -12.16
CA ASN A 37 -9.11 -2.58 -11.93
C ASN A 37 -8.72 -2.16 -10.50
N GLY A 38 -9.07 -3.01 -9.55
CA GLY A 38 -8.62 -2.88 -8.17
C GLY A 38 -7.15 -3.25 -7.97
N THR A 39 -6.68 -3.07 -6.75
CA THR A 39 -5.34 -3.41 -6.30
C THR A 39 -5.40 -4.25 -5.02
N GLN A 40 -4.43 -5.14 -4.85
CA GLN A 40 -4.26 -5.92 -3.63
C GLN A 40 -2.79 -6.04 -3.27
N VAL A 41 -2.54 -6.25 -1.98
CA VAL A 41 -1.19 -6.49 -1.47
C VAL A 41 -0.88 -7.98 -1.57
N ARG A 42 0.37 -8.31 -1.87
CA ARG A 42 0.93 -9.66 -1.73
C ARG A 42 2.13 -9.61 -0.82
N ARG A 43 2.30 -10.66 -0.02
CA ARG A 43 3.45 -10.85 0.87
C ARG A 43 4.17 -12.14 0.54
N ARG A 44 5.47 -12.16 0.76
CA ARG A 44 6.30 -13.38 0.75
C ARG A 44 7.19 -13.38 1.97
N ARG A 45 7.55 -14.56 2.45
CA ARG A 45 8.45 -14.74 3.59
C ARG A 45 9.83 -15.14 3.08
N CYS A 46 10.85 -14.72 3.82
CA CYS A 46 12.20 -15.18 3.56
C CYS A 46 12.39 -16.49 4.34
N ASP A 47 12.47 -17.60 3.62
CA ASP A 47 12.82 -18.90 4.17
C ASP A 47 14.34 -18.98 4.22
N ASN A 48 14.86 -18.86 5.43
CA ASN A 48 16.29 -18.75 5.66
C ASN A 48 16.78 -19.93 6.53
N PRO A 49 17.75 -20.72 6.06
CA PRO A 49 18.28 -21.84 6.83
C PRO A 49 19.20 -21.43 8.00
N ASN A 50 19.75 -20.20 8.03
CA ASN A 50 20.67 -19.74 9.09
C ASN A 50 20.31 -18.32 9.56
N ASP A 51 20.21 -18.04 10.87
CA ASP A 51 19.74 -16.77 11.48
C ASP A 51 20.43 -15.43 11.06
N GLY A 52 21.28 -15.40 10.02
CA GLY A 52 21.95 -14.22 9.49
C GLY A 52 21.79 -13.93 7.99
N ASP A 53 21.22 -14.82 7.18
CA ASP A 53 21.11 -14.58 5.73
C ASP A 53 19.75 -13.93 5.32
N GLU A 54 19.80 -12.65 4.93
CA GLU A 54 18.61 -11.94 4.44
C GLU A 54 18.34 -12.21 2.96
N CYS A 55 17.06 -12.36 2.60
CA CYS A 55 16.66 -12.43 1.20
C CYS A 55 16.75 -11.05 0.56
N SER A 56 17.39 -10.96 -0.61
CA SER A 56 17.45 -9.70 -1.36
C SER A 56 16.13 -9.40 -2.06
N GLY A 57 15.63 -8.17 -1.91
CA GLY A 57 14.41 -7.65 -2.54
C GLY A 57 13.25 -7.42 -1.57
N GLU A 58 12.11 -6.95 -2.10
CA GLU A 58 10.96 -6.58 -1.28
C GLU A 58 10.15 -7.82 -0.84
N ASN A 59 9.69 -7.84 0.41
CA ASN A 59 8.78 -8.87 0.93
C ASN A 59 7.29 -8.55 0.73
N ILE A 60 6.99 -7.35 0.25
CA ILE A 60 5.63 -6.82 0.04
C ILE A 60 5.55 -6.24 -1.37
N ALA A 61 4.48 -6.52 -2.10
CA ALA A 61 4.22 -5.95 -3.41
C ALA A 61 2.73 -5.59 -3.57
N SER A 62 2.43 -4.57 -4.39
CA SER A 62 1.07 -4.22 -4.80
C SER A 62 0.82 -4.66 -6.24
N VAL A 63 -0.32 -5.31 -6.49
CA VAL A 63 -0.65 -5.89 -7.78
C VAL A 63 -2.10 -5.61 -8.15
N HIS A 64 -2.39 -5.53 -9.45
CA HIS A 64 -3.74 -5.35 -9.96
C HIS A 64 -4.58 -6.62 -9.78
N CYS A 65 -5.86 -6.43 -9.49
CA CYS A 65 -6.87 -7.46 -9.32
C CYS A 65 -8.24 -6.96 -9.83
N ASN A 66 -9.17 -7.88 -10.07
CA ASN A 66 -10.52 -7.55 -10.54
C ASN A 66 -10.55 -6.57 -11.73
N ILE A 67 -9.75 -6.87 -12.75
CA ILE A 67 -9.54 -6.04 -13.96
C ILE A 67 -10.76 -6.07 -14.89
N LYS A 68 -11.75 -6.94 -14.62
CA LYS A 68 -13.00 -6.98 -15.39
C LYS A 68 -13.76 -5.67 -15.20
N GLU A 69 -14.34 -5.18 -16.29
CA GLU A 69 -15.19 -4.00 -16.25
C GLU A 69 -16.34 -4.17 -15.24
N CYS A 70 -16.68 -3.06 -14.58
CA CYS A 70 -17.83 -3.04 -13.68
C CYS A 70 -19.13 -3.14 -14.48
N PRO A 71 -20.18 -3.79 -13.92
CA PRO A 71 -21.50 -3.78 -14.53
C PRO A 71 -21.97 -2.34 -14.71
N VAL A 72 -22.16 -1.92 -15.95
CA VAL A 72 -22.83 -0.66 -16.25
C VAL A 72 -24.31 -0.91 -16.08
N TYR A 73 -24.92 -0.31 -15.04
CA TYR A 73 -26.36 -0.37 -14.88
C TYR A 73 -27.01 0.35 -16.06
N LYS A 74 -27.66 -0.43 -16.94
CA LYS A 74 -28.45 0.15 -18.03
C LYS A 74 -29.74 0.69 -17.41
N TRP A 75 -29.92 1.99 -17.52
CA TRP A 75 -31.10 2.77 -17.10
C TRP A 75 -32.46 2.14 -17.44
N GLY A 76 -32.52 1.26 -18.43
CA GLY A 76 -33.73 0.54 -18.84
C GLY A 76 -34.36 -0.36 -17.76
N HIS A 77 -33.60 -0.83 -16.76
CA HIS A 77 -34.12 -1.66 -15.66
C HIS A 77 -34.70 -0.85 -14.48
N LEU A 78 -34.56 0.48 -14.47
CA LEU A 78 -35.17 1.34 -13.46
C LEU A 78 -36.66 1.61 -13.74
N LYS A 79 -37.17 1.15 -14.89
CA LYS A 79 -38.58 1.29 -15.28
C LYS A 79 -39.53 0.56 -14.33
N ASP A 80 -39.04 -0.49 -13.67
CA ASP A 80 -39.83 -1.28 -12.71
C ASP A 80 -39.99 -0.55 -11.35
N LEU A 81 -39.27 0.56 -11.13
CA LEU A 81 -39.34 1.38 -9.91
C LEU A 81 -40.30 2.58 -10.06
N ASN A 82 -40.99 2.74 -11.20
CA ASN A 82 -41.84 3.89 -11.50
C ASN A 82 -41.12 5.24 -11.32
N LEU A 83 -39.82 5.30 -11.64
CA LEU A 83 -39.01 6.50 -11.53
C LEU A 83 -39.05 7.31 -12.82
N THR A 84 -39.31 8.61 -12.70
CA THR A 84 -39.26 9.56 -13.80
C THR A 84 -37.83 10.00 -14.10
N LYS A 85 -37.63 10.63 -15.25
CA LYS A 85 -36.33 11.19 -15.64
C LYS A 85 -35.85 12.28 -14.67
N ASP A 86 -36.77 12.94 -13.97
CA ASP A 86 -36.44 13.98 -13.00
C ASP A 86 -36.09 13.38 -11.64
N ASP A 87 -36.80 12.32 -11.19
CA ASP A 87 -36.43 11.56 -9.98
C ASP A 87 -35.00 11.03 -10.07
N LEU A 88 -34.62 10.52 -11.24
CA LEU A 88 -33.28 9.98 -11.43
C LEU A 88 -32.19 11.05 -11.56
N LYS A 89 -32.53 12.27 -12.01
CA LYS A 89 -31.59 13.40 -11.92
C LYS A 89 -31.40 13.86 -10.49
N GLU A 90 -32.47 13.82 -9.69
CA GLU A 90 -32.43 14.17 -8.27
C GLU A 90 -31.59 13.15 -7.50
N ILE A 91 -31.84 11.85 -7.68
CA ILE A 91 -31.04 10.77 -7.07
C ILE A 91 -29.55 10.86 -7.47
N MET A 92 -29.25 11.03 -8.75
CA MET A 92 -27.84 11.17 -9.18
C MET A 92 -27.19 12.47 -8.69
N LYS A 93 -27.98 13.51 -8.41
CA LYS A 93 -27.47 14.77 -7.86
C LYS A 93 -27.24 14.65 -6.36
N GLU A 94 -28.11 13.96 -5.62
CA GLU A 94 -27.95 13.66 -4.19
C GLU A 94 -26.69 12.83 -3.94
N GLU A 95 -26.51 11.72 -4.68
CA GLU A 95 -25.30 10.87 -4.62
C GLU A 95 -24.03 11.68 -4.95
N LEU A 96 -24.11 12.58 -5.95
CA LEU A 96 -22.99 13.44 -6.33
C LEU A 96 -22.69 14.52 -5.28
N ASP A 97 -23.70 15.08 -4.63
CA ASP A 97 -23.54 16.08 -3.58
C ASP A 97 -23.05 15.44 -2.26
N GLU A 98 -23.42 14.20 -1.98
CA GLU A 98 -22.86 13.39 -0.90
C GLU A 98 -21.37 13.06 -1.14
N LEU A 99 -21.01 12.61 -2.36
CA LEU A 99 -19.61 12.41 -2.77
C LEU A 99 -18.78 13.69 -2.70
N LYS A 100 -19.34 14.82 -3.13
CA LYS A 100 -18.68 16.13 -2.98
C LYS A 100 -18.51 16.50 -1.52
N SER A 101 -19.49 16.22 -0.66
CA SER A 101 -19.39 16.50 0.77
C SER A 101 -18.22 15.71 1.38
N ASN A 102 -18.10 14.42 1.06
CA ASN A 102 -17.02 13.55 1.52
C ASN A 102 -15.64 14.02 1.02
N LEU A 103 -15.53 14.49 -0.23
CA LEU A 103 -14.30 15.09 -0.76
C LEU A 103 -13.96 16.46 -0.16
N THR A 104 -14.97 17.27 0.20
CA THR A 104 -14.74 18.60 0.81
C THR A 104 -14.33 18.51 2.28
N ILE A 105 -14.72 17.43 2.96
CA ILE A 105 -14.25 17.08 4.31
C ILE A 105 -12.75 16.82 4.28
N ASP A 106 -12.19 16.21 3.23
CA ASP A 106 -10.75 16.07 3.08
C ASP A 106 -10.05 17.42 2.88
N SER A 107 -10.49 18.31 2.00
CA SER A 107 -9.78 19.59 1.80
C SER A 107 -9.81 20.52 3.03
N LYS A 108 -10.97 20.65 3.70
CA LYS A 108 -11.11 21.53 4.87
C LYS A 108 -10.48 20.93 6.12
N ASN A 109 -10.57 19.61 6.33
CA ASN A 109 -9.91 18.97 7.47
C ASN A 109 -8.41 18.80 7.24
N VAL A 110 -7.95 18.57 6.01
CA VAL A 110 -6.51 18.60 5.66
C VAL A 110 -5.97 20.00 5.88
N SER A 111 -6.66 21.07 5.45
CA SER A 111 -6.25 22.45 5.75
C SER A 111 -6.20 22.72 7.25
N ALA A 112 -7.21 22.29 8.03
CA ALA A 112 -7.23 22.47 9.48
C ALA A 112 -6.15 21.64 10.20
N THR A 113 -5.84 20.44 9.70
CA THR A 113 -4.81 19.54 10.24
C THR A 113 -3.41 20.03 9.88
N ILE A 114 -3.21 20.57 8.68
CA ILE A 114 -1.97 21.23 8.25
C ILE A 114 -1.73 22.48 9.09
N SER A 115 -2.74 23.34 9.26
CA SER A 115 -2.62 24.54 10.11
C SER A 115 -2.27 24.19 11.56
N LYS A 116 -2.94 23.19 12.15
CA LYS A 116 -2.62 22.71 13.52
C LYS A 116 -1.22 22.11 13.65
N ARG A 117 -0.70 21.44 12.61
CA ARG A 117 0.67 20.90 12.60
C ARG A 117 1.75 21.96 12.40
N ILE A 118 1.45 23.06 11.71
CA ILE A 118 2.37 24.19 11.52
C ILE A 118 2.55 24.97 12.83
N SER A 119 1.50 25.14 13.63
CA SER A 119 1.57 25.82 14.94
C SER A 119 2.29 25.03 16.02
N ALA A 120 2.39 23.70 15.88
CA ALA A 120 2.98 22.80 16.88
C ALA A 120 4.50 22.57 16.71
N ARG A 121 5.16 23.27 15.77
CA ARG A 121 6.61 23.13 15.52
C ARG A 121 7.49 24.09 16.31
N ASP A 122 6.92 25.04 17.06
CA ASP A 122 7.70 26.04 17.80
C ASP A 122 8.05 25.67 19.27
N ASP A 123 7.58 24.51 19.78
CA ASP A 123 7.97 24.00 21.09
C ASP A 123 9.00 22.86 20.97
N ARG A 124 10.20 23.17 20.45
CA ARG A 124 11.38 22.31 20.71
C ARG A 124 12.08 22.87 21.96
N PRO A 125 11.99 22.22 23.12
CA PRO A 125 12.82 22.63 24.26
C PRO A 125 14.28 22.41 23.91
N SER A 126 15.06 23.48 23.98
CA SER A 126 16.51 23.46 23.94
C SER A 126 17.01 22.63 25.12
N ALA A 127 17.33 21.36 24.88
CA ALA A 127 17.95 20.50 25.88
C ALA A 127 19.37 20.99 26.17
N ALA A 128 19.51 21.77 27.23
CA ALA A 128 20.75 21.95 27.93
C ALA A 128 21.17 20.66 28.65
N SER A 129 22.49 20.48 28.76
CA SER A 129 23.24 19.67 29.73
C SER A 129 23.05 18.14 29.75
N VAL A 130 24.07 17.43 29.27
CA VAL A 130 24.49 16.15 29.86
C VAL A 130 25.90 16.37 30.41
N GLY A 131 26.01 16.35 31.74
CA GLY A 131 27.28 16.25 32.44
C GLY A 131 27.63 14.77 32.64
N TYR A 132 28.90 14.45 32.40
CA TYR A 132 29.72 13.44 33.07
C TYR A 132 31.17 13.86 32.93
#